data_AF-A0A1Z7Z1Q9-F1
#
_entry.id   AF-A0A1Z7Z1Q9-F1
#
_cell.length_a   1.000
_cell.length_b   1.000
_cell.length_c   1.000
_cell.angle_alpha   90.00
_cell.angle_beta   90.00
_cell.angle_gamma   90.00
#
_symmetry.space_group_name_H-M   'P 1'
#
loop_
_entity.id
_entity.type
_entity.pdbx_description
1 polymer ?
#
loop_
_entity_poly.entity_id
_entity_poly.type
_entity_poly.pdbx_seq_one_letter_code
_entity_poly.pdbx_strand_id
1 'polypeptide(L)'
;MSYFLIESQSTNLVKYHFTFDINEFKNEHVAFTGAVGKHPYDANKLVLISDPYANHTSYYEFDSANIGLVEKLPNIINSDGEDVVMVLLWIKRGCIAIKSSVFLVES
;
A
#
# COMPACT_ATOMS: atom_id res chain seq x y z
N MET A 1 -7.89 -38.95 26.65
CA MET A 1 -8.25 -38.45 25.31
C MET A 1 -9.72 -38.08 25.30
N SER A 2 -10.03 -36.79 25.19
CA SER A 2 -11.38 -36.28 25.04
C SER A 2 -11.41 -35.53 23.71
N TYR A 3 -12.20 -36.03 22.77
CA TYR A 3 -12.43 -35.38 21.49
C TYR A 3 -13.48 -34.29 21.72
N PHE A 4 -13.10 -33.02 21.55
CA PHE A 4 -14.06 -31.93 21.40
C PHE A 4 -14.64 -32.02 19.99
N LEU A 5 -15.92 -32.34 19.88
CA LEU A 5 -16.70 -32.10 18.68
C LEU A 5 -17.11 -30.63 18.68
N ILE A 6 -16.67 -29.87 17.66
CA ILE A 6 -17.20 -28.55 17.36
C ILE A 6 -18.40 -28.78 16.43
N GLU A 7 -19.61 -28.66 16.97
CA GLU A 7 -20.81 -28.55 16.14
C GLU A 7 -20.77 -27.24 15.34
N SER A 8 -20.93 -27.36 14.03
CA SER A 8 -21.10 -26.23 13.12
C SER A 8 -22.41 -25.51 13.43
N GLN A 9 -22.37 -24.46 14.25
CA GLN A 9 -23.48 -23.53 14.32
C GLN A 9 -23.65 -22.86 12.95
N SER A 10 -24.85 -22.98 12.39
CA SER A 10 -25.24 -22.36 11.12
C SER A 10 -25.06 -20.85 11.22
N THR A 11 -23.94 -20.35 10.71
CA THR A 11 -23.75 -18.92 10.53
C THR A 11 -24.77 -18.47 9.49
N ASN A 12 -25.67 -17.56 9.87
CA ASN A 12 -26.56 -16.88 8.93
C ASN A 12 -25.73 -15.92 8.07
N LEU A 13 -24.90 -16.49 7.18
CA LEU A 13 -24.13 -15.73 6.21
C LEU A 13 -25.11 -15.27 5.12
N VAL A 14 -25.60 -14.05 5.27
CA VAL A 14 -26.27 -13.36 4.16
C VAL A 14 -25.19 -13.06 3.12
N LYS A 15 -25.35 -13.58 1.91
CA LYS A 15 -24.48 -13.28 0.78
C LYS A 15 -24.61 -11.79 0.45
N TYR A 16 -23.71 -10.96 0.96
CA TYR A 16 -23.64 -9.55 0.62
C TYR A 16 -23.28 -9.43 -0.86
N HIS A 17 -24.23 -9.01 -1.68
CA HIS A 17 -24.04 -8.81 -3.12
C HIS A 17 -23.37 -7.45 -3.32
N PHE A 18 -22.06 -7.38 -3.06
CA PHE A 18 -21.24 -6.25 -3.47
C PHE A 18 -20.79 -6.47 -4.91
N THR A 19 -21.30 -5.66 -5.84
CA THR A 19 -20.84 -5.70 -7.23
C THR A 19 -19.53 -4.89 -7.31
N PHE A 20 -18.43 -5.50 -6.89
CA PHE A 20 -17.09 -4.96 -7.11
C PHE A 20 -16.51 -5.56 -8.38
N ASP A 21 -16.48 -4.78 -9.46
CA ASP A 21 -15.74 -5.18 -10.64
C ASP A 21 -14.28 -4.75 -10.48
N ILE A 22 -13.43 -5.73 -10.20
CA ILE A 22 -11.99 -5.52 -10.09
C ILE A 22 -11.38 -4.97 -11.39
N ASN A 23 -11.96 -5.28 -12.55
CA ASN A 23 -11.45 -4.79 -13.83
C ASN A 23 -11.77 -3.31 -14.01
N GLU A 24 -13.00 -2.89 -13.67
CA GLU A 24 -13.38 -1.48 -13.66
C GLU A 24 -12.50 -0.69 -12.68
N PHE A 25 -12.32 -1.21 -11.46
CA PHE A 25 -11.45 -0.60 -10.46
C PHE A 25 -10.01 -0.41 -10.97
N LYS A 26 -9.42 -1.45 -11.59
CA LYS A 26 -8.07 -1.39 -12.17
C LYS A 26 -7.96 -0.42 -13.35
N ASN A 27 -9.04 -0.21 -14.11
CA ASN A 27 -9.06 0.80 -15.17
C ASN A 27 -9.02 2.22 -14.59
N GLU A 28 -9.67 2.44 -13.46
CA GLU A 28 -9.75 3.74 -12.79
C GLU A 28 -8.56 4.05 -11.87
N HIS A 29 -7.69 3.07 -11.59
CA HIS A 29 -6.57 3.23 -10.66
C HIS A 29 -5.22 2.85 -11.29
N VAL A 30 -4.15 3.35 -10.70
CA VAL A 30 -2.77 3.02 -11.05
C VAL A 30 -2.07 2.49 -9.81
N ALA A 31 -1.38 1.36 -9.97
CA ALA A 31 -0.73 0.68 -8.86
C ALA A 31 0.71 1.17 -8.65
N PHE A 32 1.08 1.42 -7.40
CA PHE A 32 2.43 1.83 -6.98
C PHE A 32 2.89 0.95 -5.81
N THR A 33 4.12 0.44 -5.90
CA THR A 33 4.72 -0.37 -4.83
C THR A 33 5.80 0.41 -4.10
N GLY A 34 5.90 0.23 -2.79
CA GLY A 34 6.95 0.84 -2.00
C GLY A 34 6.76 0.68 -0.50
N ALA A 35 7.70 1.24 0.26
CA ALA A 35 7.61 1.36 1.71
C ALA A 35 6.79 2.59 2.09
N VAL A 36 5.90 2.45 3.07
CA VAL A 36 5.04 3.56 3.53
C VAL A 36 5.76 4.41 4.56
N GLY A 37 5.83 5.71 4.32
CA GLY A 37 6.25 6.73 5.26
C GLY A 37 5.12 7.71 5.58
N LYS A 38 5.16 8.29 6.79
CA LYS A 38 4.30 9.43 7.13
C LYS A 38 4.94 10.71 6.60
N HIS A 39 4.16 11.59 5.99
CA HIS A 39 4.66 12.91 5.63
C HIS A 39 4.92 13.73 6.90
N PRO A 40 6.08 14.41 7.04
CA PRO A 40 6.51 15.03 8.30
C PRO A 40 5.65 16.23 8.74
N TYR A 41 4.98 16.91 7.79
CA TYR A 41 4.27 18.17 8.06
C TYR A 41 2.80 18.18 7.61
N ASP A 42 2.34 17.12 6.95
CA ASP A 42 1.01 17.10 6.33
C ASP A 42 0.38 15.72 6.55
N ALA A 43 -0.53 15.64 7.51
CA ALA A 43 -1.18 14.39 7.87
C ALA A 43 -2.10 13.83 6.77
N ASN A 44 -2.47 14.64 5.78
CA ASN A 44 -3.32 14.21 4.66
C ASN A 44 -2.51 13.60 3.52
N LYS A 45 -1.18 13.67 3.60
CA LYS A 45 -0.28 13.08 2.61
C LYS A 45 0.36 11.80 3.10
N LEU A 46 0.46 10.85 2.18
CA LEU A 46 1.22 9.64 2.35
C LEU A 46 2.48 9.71 1.50
N VAL A 47 3.62 9.33 2.08
CA VAL A 47 4.89 9.18 1.36
C VAL A 47 5.09 7.71 1.01
N LEU A 48 5.38 7.42 -0.25
CA LEU A 48 5.72 6.07 -0.71
C LEU A 48 7.16 6.08 -1.24
N ILE A 49 8.05 5.39 -0.52
CA ILE A 49 9.45 5.23 -0.92
C ILE A 49 9.53 4.04 -1.87
N SER A 50 9.85 4.28 -3.13
CA SER A 50 9.77 3.25 -4.18
C SER A 50 10.77 2.12 -3.99
N ASP A 51 11.97 2.45 -3.52
CA ASP A 51 13.00 1.50 -3.15
C ASP A 51 13.71 2.02 -1.89
N PRO A 52 13.42 1.46 -0.71
CA PRO A 52 13.98 1.93 0.56
C PRO A 52 15.48 1.65 0.70
N TYR A 53 16.08 0.81 -0.14
CA TYR A 53 17.48 0.41 -0.03
C TYR A 53 18.36 0.88 -1.19
N ALA A 54 17.77 1.51 -2.22
CA ALA A 54 18.54 2.10 -3.30
C ALA A 54 19.24 3.40 -2.87
N ASN A 55 20.50 3.57 -3.31
CA ASN A 55 21.29 4.80 -3.13
C ASN A 55 20.65 6.04 -3.78
N HIS A 56 19.74 5.85 -4.74
CA HIS A 56 18.95 6.91 -5.36
C HIS A 56 17.51 6.81 -4.89
N THR A 57 17.24 7.27 -3.67
CA THR A 57 15.89 7.23 -3.12
C THR A 57 15.01 8.23 -3.87
N SER A 58 14.08 7.71 -4.67
CA SER A 58 12.91 8.47 -5.11
C SER A 58 11.72 8.13 -4.23
N TYR A 59 10.86 9.11 -4.02
CA TYR A 59 9.60 8.90 -3.31
C TYR A 59 8.45 9.60 -4.03
N TYR A 60 7.26 9.10 -3.78
CA TYR A 60 6.01 9.70 -4.20
C TYR A 60 5.29 10.30 -2.99
N GLU A 61 4.61 11.41 -3.18
CA GLU A 61 3.62 11.91 -2.24
C GLU A 61 2.24 11.82 -2.88
N PHE A 62 1.31 11.16 -2.17
CA PHE A 62 -0.09 11.05 -2.57
C PHE A 62 -0.97 11.71 -1.52
N ASP A 63 -2.02 12.40 -1.96
CA ASP A 63 -3.12 12.78 -1.09
C ASP A 63 -3.89 11.50 -0.70
N SER A 64 -4.10 11.32 0.61
CA SER A 64 -4.83 10.18 1.17
C SER A 64 -6.24 10.03 0.61
N ALA A 65 -6.90 11.12 0.22
CA ALA A 65 -8.23 11.10 -0.39
C ALA A 65 -8.26 10.46 -1.78
N ASN A 66 -7.10 10.31 -2.43
CA ASN A 66 -6.98 9.68 -3.76
C ASN A 66 -6.53 8.21 -3.70
N ILE A 67 -6.34 7.65 -2.51
CA ILE A 67 -5.98 6.23 -2.32
C ILE A 67 -7.26 5.40 -2.31
N GLY A 68 -7.44 4.56 -3.32
CA GLY A 68 -8.61 3.68 -3.44
C GLY A 68 -8.46 2.38 -2.66
N LEU A 69 -7.28 1.76 -2.71
CA LEU A 69 -6.99 0.51 -2.01
C LEU A 69 -5.51 0.46 -1.57
N VAL A 70 -5.27 -0.18 -0.43
CA VAL A 70 -3.94 -0.50 0.09
C VAL A 70 -3.86 -2.00 0.30
N GLU A 71 -2.90 -2.65 -0.33
CA GLU A 71 -2.60 -4.06 -0.08
C GLU A 71 -1.26 -4.16 0.65
N LYS A 72 -1.23 -4.90 1.76
CA LYS A 72 0.03 -5.23 2.43
C LYS A 72 0.78 -6.28 1.61
N LEU A 73 2.02 -5.99 1.27
CA LEU A 73 2.94 -6.92 0.62
C LEU A 73 3.81 -7.64 1.66
N PRO A 74 4.51 -8.72 1.30
CA PRO A 74 5.57 -9.27 2.13
C PRO A 74 6.59 -8.20 2.49
N ASN A 75 6.97 -8.18 3.77
CA ASN A 75 7.99 -7.28 4.28
C ASN A 75 9.36 -7.60 3.68
N ILE A 76 10.21 -6.58 3.51
CA ILE A 76 11.60 -6.77 3.08
C ILE A 76 12.51 -6.59 4.28
N ILE A 77 13.44 -7.54 4.48
CA ILE A 77 14.44 -7.50 5.54
C ILE A 77 15.78 -7.08 4.93
N ASN A 78 16.43 -6.07 5.52
CA ASN A 78 17.76 -5.65 5.08
C ASN A 78 18.88 -6.49 5.71
N SER A 79 20.13 -6.22 5.33
CA SER A 79 21.32 -6.89 5.87
C SER A 79 21.50 -6.71 7.37
N ASP A 80 20.92 -5.66 7.95
CA ASP A 80 20.99 -5.32 9.37
C ASP A 80 19.84 -5.97 10.19
N GLY A 81 18.95 -6.70 9.52
CA GLY A 81 17.81 -7.38 10.14
C GLY A 81 16.59 -6.50 10.39
N GLU A 82 16.55 -5.28 9.85
CA GLU A 82 15.41 -4.37 9.95
C GLU A 82 14.32 -4.78 8.97
N ASP A 83 13.08 -4.77 9.45
CA ASP A 83 11.88 -5.07 8.68
C ASP A 83 11.28 -3.77 8.13
N VAL A 84 11.14 -3.70 6.82
CA VAL A 84 10.41 -2.63 6.13
C VAL A 84 9.09 -3.15 5.56
N VAL A 85 8.01 -2.52 6.02
CA VAL A 85 6.64 -2.80 5.55
C VAL A 85 6.46 -2.26 4.14
N MET A 86 6.18 -3.17 3.20
CA MET A 86 5.87 -2.85 1.82
C MET A 86 4.38 -2.89 1.56
N VAL A 87 3.92 -2.03 0.65
CA VAL A 87 2.52 -2.01 0.20
C VAL A 87 2.42 -1.88 -1.31
N LEU A 88 1.26 -2.28 -1.83
CA LEU A 88 0.76 -1.90 -3.15
C LEU A 88 -0.37 -0.89 -2.94
N LEU A 89 -0.18 0.34 -3.39
CA LEU A 89 -1.20 1.39 -3.38
C LEU A 89 -1.89 1.47 -4.73
N TRP A 90 -3.21 1.47 -4.73
CA TRP A 90 -4.02 1.79 -5.89
C TRP A 90 -4.47 3.24 -5.80
N ILE A 91 -3.88 4.08 -6.64
CA ILE A 91 -4.12 5.52 -6.67
C ILE A 91 -5.08 5.86 -7.79
N LYS A 92 -6.08 6.70 -7.52
CA LYS A 92 -7.06 7.14 -8.53
C LYS A 92 -6.35 7.76 -9.75
N ARG A 93 -6.68 7.27 -10.94
CA ARG A 93 -6.12 7.76 -12.20
C ARG A 93 -6.49 9.23 -12.42
N GLY A 94 -5.51 10.02 -12.86
CA GLY A 94 -5.69 11.44 -13.18
C GLY A 94 -5.58 12.38 -11.98
N CYS A 95 -5.36 11.88 -10.76
CA CYS A 95 -5.05 12.75 -9.63
C CYS A 95 -3.63 13.33 -9.74
N ILE A 96 -3.40 14.42 -9.02
CA ILE A 96 -2.08 15.03 -8.91
C ILE A 96 -1.31 14.34 -7.77
N ALA A 97 -0.04 14.04 -8.02
CA ALA A 97 0.89 13.48 -7.06
C ALA A 97 2.25 14.15 -7.24
N ILE A 98 3.10 14.11 -6.21
CA ILE A 98 4.48 14.59 -6.28
C ILE A 98 5.39 13.38 -6.49
N LYS A 99 6.36 13.52 -7.39
CA LYS A 99 7.49 12.59 -7.51
C LYS A 99 8.77 13.37 -7.25
N SER A 100 9.53 12.90 -6.28
CA SER A 100 10.79 13.51 -5.86
C SER A 100 11.92 12.51 -6.05
N SER A 101 13.08 13.01 -6.51
CA SER A 101 14.29 12.21 -6.64
C SER A 101 15.47 12.96 -6.02
N VAL A 102 16.25 12.26 -5.19
CA VAL A 102 17.50 12.80 -4.64
C VAL A 102 18.58 12.76 -5.73
N PHE A 103 19.41 13.80 -5.78
CA PHE A 103 20.57 13.88 -6.68
C PHE A 103 21.81 14.34 -5.90
N LEU A 104 22.98 13.95 -6.39
CA LEU A 104 24.26 14.44 -5.86
C LEU A 104 24.54 15.82 -6.45
N VAL A 105 24.88 16.79 -5.60
CA VAL A 105 25.37 18.10 -6.05
C VAL A 105 26.87 17.99 -6.29
N GLU A 106 27.28 18.05 -7.55
CA GLU A 106 28.69 18.14 -7.93
C GLU A 106 29.04 19.60 -8.29
N SER A 107 30.24 20.03 -7.88
CA SER A 107 30.79 21.38 -8.14
C SER A 107 31.45 21.50 -9.49
#